data_AF-A0A7Y3GJE2-F1
#
_entry.id   AF-A0A7Y3GJE2-F1
#
_cell.length_a   1.000
_cell.length_b   1.000
_cell.length_c   1.000
_cell.angle_alpha   90.00
_cell.angle_beta   90.00
_cell.angle_gamma   90.00
#
_symmetry.space_group_name_H-M   'P 1'
#
loop_
_entity.id
_entity.type
_entity.pdbx_description
1 polymer ?
#
loop_
_entity_poly.entity_id
_entity_poly.type
_entity_poly.pdbx_seq_one_letter_code
_entity_poly.pdbx_strand_id
1 'polypeptide(L)'
;MFGEKRIVDNRVFLLGLDYLYRDAMKGHEVGELLPCARRVAQALEIFPGDLPVEGYYTESPELTEYFCLVRALQNVPESSKPKVVSLPEFGRLLGVVSSSIFGRPIYEGNLLPKGQDPLSQALADSVPSWTMESLVTLSSMIAHEHDDCSLVGLAARSKDAVVLTATRESVVLYARTIFGSARKKLRYMWEVDKDLSEAAARFVQTFNRLFSEKLPAPKKRHAEDYWHACKKNKILGRCVRIGSDVTKKPVVHYHWAVYQEKVLTAHEFWHPEIWTTERYRLALEGNNGRPQL
;
A
#
# COMPACT_ATOMS: atom_id res chain seq x y z
N MET A 1 3.02 19.06 37.10
CA MET A 1 1.94 18.43 36.32
C MET A 1 2.54 17.92 35.01
N PHE A 2 2.67 16.60 34.83
CA PHE A 2 3.22 16.04 33.59
C PHE A 2 2.13 16.00 32.51
N GLY A 3 2.43 16.56 31.33
CA GLY A 3 1.56 16.42 30.16
C GLY A 3 1.58 14.98 29.65
N GLU A 4 0.45 14.52 29.12
CA GLU A 4 0.33 13.18 28.53
C GLU A 4 1.35 13.03 27.39
N LYS A 5 2.24 12.02 27.51
CA LYS A 5 3.20 11.68 26.47
C LYS A 5 2.47 11.04 25.30
N ARG A 6 2.73 11.51 24.08
CA ARG A 6 2.35 10.83 22.83
C ARG A 6 3.63 10.33 22.17
N ILE A 7 3.85 9.02 22.17
CA ILE A 7 5.05 8.42 21.59
C ILE A 7 4.78 8.14 20.11
N VAL A 8 5.66 8.63 19.24
CA VAL A 8 5.71 8.28 17.83
C VAL A 8 6.86 7.30 17.68
N ASP A 9 6.53 6.03 17.88
CA ASP A 9 7.37 4.87 17.57
C ASP A 9 7.29 4.52 16.07
N ASN A 10 8.02 3.48 15.64
CA ASN A 10 8.00 2.98 14.26
C ASN A 10 6.59 2.70 13.72
N ARG A 11 5.73 2.07 14.53
CA ARG A 11 4.37 1.66 14.14
C ARG A 11 3.50 2.91 13.93
N VAL A 12 3.47 3.82 14.91
CA VAL A 12 2.73 5.09 14.81
C VAL A 12 3.26 5.96 13.67
N PHE A 13 4.58 6.01 13.48
CA PHE A 13 5.19 6.77 12.39
C PHE A 13 4.79 6.22 11.02
N LEU A 14 5.01 4.93 10.77
CA LEU A 14 4.72 4.33 9.46
C LEU A 14 3.23 4.43 9.16
N LEU A 15 2.35 4.10 10.11
CA LEU A 15 0.90 4.24 9.96
C LEU A 15 0.44 5.71 9.81
N GLY A 16 1.27 6.69 10.16
CA GLY A 16 1.04 8.11 9.88
C GLY A 16 1.51 8.53 8.49
N LEU A 17 2.72 8.11 8.09
CA LEU A 17 3.26 8.34 6.74
C LEU A 17 2.34 7.71 5.69
N ASP A 18 1.92 6.49 5.96
CA ASP A 18 0.94 5.69 5.25
C ASP A 18 -0.32 6.49 4.93
N TYR A 19 -1.01 7.03 5.95
CA TYR A 19 -2.20 7.88 5.77
C TYR A 19 -1.93 9.13 4.93
N LEU A 20 -0.78 9.80 5.13
CA LEU A 20 -0.47 11.07 4.46
C LEU A 20 -0.15 10.88 2.98
N TYR A 21 0.67 9.87 2.65
CA TYR A 21 0.88 9.40 1.28
C TYR A 21 -0.45 9.01 0.63
N ARG A 22 -1.24 8.21 1.36
CA ARG A 22 -2.57 7.73 0.97
C ARG A 22 -3.55 8.85 0.67
N ASP A 23 -3.54 9.95 1.41
CA ASP A 23 -4.43 11.09 1.15
C ASP A 23 -3.99 11.94 -0.06
N ALA A 24 -2.68 12.06 -0.33
CA ALA A 24 -2.16 12.81 -1.47
C ALA A 24 -2.29 12.05 -2.80
N MET A 25 -1.91 10.77 -2.84
CA MET A 25 -1.83 9.98 -4.08
C MET A 25 -3.15 9.99 -4.88
N LYS A 26 -4.30 9.94 -4.21
CA LYS A 26 -5.67 10.11 -4.75
C LYS A 26 -5.80 11.24 -5.77
N GLY A 27 -5.31 12.43 -5.39
CA GLY A 27 -5.46 13.64 -6.19
C GLY A 27 -4.71 13.52 -7.52
N HIS A 28 -3.55 12.85 -7.50
CA HIS A 28 -2.77 12.55 -8.70
C HIS A 28 -3.39 11.41 -9.51
N GLU A 29 -3.86 10.33 -8.88
CA GLU A 29 -4.48 9.22 -9.61
C GLU A 29 -5.72 9.66 -10.39
N VAL A 30 -6.64 10.42 -9.78
CA VAL A 30 -7.82 10.94 -10.47
C VAL A 30 -7.48 12.13 -11.38
N GLY A 31 -6.76 13.12 -10.88
CA GLY A 31 -6.59 14.42 -11.53
C GLY A 31 -5.50 14.47 -12.60
N GLU A 32 -4.55 13.54 -12.58
CA GLU A 32 -3.33 13.59 -13.40
C GLU A 32 -3.10 12.27 -14.17
N LEU A 33 -3.08 11.14 -13.47
CA LEU A 33 -2.65 9.85 -14.02
C LEU A 33 -3.78 9.11 -14.74
N LEU A 34 -5.03 9.23 -14.32
CA LEU A 34 -6.20 8.71 -15.06
C LEU A 34 -6.35 9.34 -16.45
N PRO A 35 -6.25 10.68 -16.63
CA PRO A 35 -6.10 11.28 -17.96
C PRO A 35 -4.98 10.65 -18.80
N CYS A 36 -3.80 10.42 -18.22
CA CYS A 36 -2.69 9.77 -18.93
C CYS A 36 -3.02 8.31 -19.29
N ALA A 37 -3.58 7.53 -18.37
CA ALA A 37 -3.96 6.14 -18.56
C ALA A 37 -4.99 5.98 -19.69
N ARG A 38 -6.04 6.82 -19.68
CA ARG A 38 -7.05 6.89 -20.76
C ARG A 38 -6.42 7.17 -22.12
N ARG A 39 -5.49 8.15 -22.19
CA ARG A 39 -4.83 8.57 -23.44
C ARG A 39 -3.92 7.49 -24.01
N VAL A 40 -3.15 6.81 -23.17
CA VAL A 40 -2.28 5.70 -23.57
C VAL A 40 -3.11 4.46 -23.96
N ALA A 41 -4.17 4.14 -23.22
CA ALA A 41 -5.09 3.05 -23.57
C ALA A 41 -5.81 3.32 -24.89
N GLN A 42 -6.27 4.55 -25.14
CA GLN A 42 -6.88 4.95 -26.41
C GLN A 42 -5.92 4.77 -27.60
N ALA A 43 -4.66 5.17 -27.47
CA ALA A 43 -3.64 5.00 -28.51
C ALA A 43 -3.21 3.53 -28.75
N LEU A 44 -3.64 2.62 -27.88
CA LEU A 44 -3.40 1.18 -27.98
C LEU A 44 -4.68 0.37 -28.28
N GLU A 45 -5.84 1.04 -28.36
CA GLU A 45 -7.18 0.43 -28.54
C GLU A 45 -7.56 -0.52 -27.38
N ILE A 46 -7.18 -0.15 -26.17
CA ILE A 46 -7.36 -0.93 -24.93
C ILE A 46 -8.54 -0.43 -24.10
N PHE A 47 -9.29 -1.37 -23.56
CA PHE A 47 -10.37 -1.15 -22.59
C PHE A 47 -9.92 -1.50 -21.15
N PRO A 48 -10.55 -0.95 -20.10
CA PRO A 48 -10.29 -1.36 -18.72
C PRO A 48 -10.52 -2.86 -18.55
N GLY A 49 -9.61 -3.55 -17.83
CA GLY A 49 -9.74 -4.98 -17.59
C GLY A 49 -10.80 -5.32 -16.53
N ASP A 50 -11.62 -6.33 -16.79
CA ASP A 50 -12.49 -6.94 -15.77
C ASP A 50 -11.63 -7.78 -14.81
N LEU A 51 -11.26 -7.16 -13.69
CA LEU A 51 -10.32 -7.69 -12.71
C LEU A 51 -10.83 -7.38 -11.29
N PRO A 52 -10.61 -8.27 -10.30
CA PRO A 52 -10.95 -7.96 -8.91
C PRO A 52 -10.24 -6.69 -8.44
N VAL A 53 -11.05 -5.66 -8.16
CA VAL A 53 -10.59 -4.35 -7.71
C VAL A 53 -10.37 -4.41 -6.20
N GLU A 54 -9.15 -4.12 -5.76
CA GLU A 54 -8.74 -4.31 -4.37
C GLU A 54 -8.85 -2.98 -3.59
N GLY A 55 -9.51 -3.03 -2.42
CA GLY A 55 -9.81 -1.87 -1.54
C GLY A 55 -10.26 -0.61 -2.28
N TYR A 56 -9.57 0.53 -2.12
CA TYR A 56 -10.07 1.87 -2.49
C TYR A 56 -10.30 2.14 -3.95
N TYR A 57 -9.78 1.27 -4.81
CA TYR A 57 -10.11 1.39 -6.21
C TYR A 57 -11.63 1.08 -6.38
N THR A 58 -12.36 0.63 -5.33
CA THR A 58 -13.83 0.65 -5.22
C THR A 58 -14.45 1.88 -4.53
N GLU A 59 -13.68 2.80 -3.91
CA GLU A 59 -14.21 3.93 -3.13
C GLU A 59 -14.61 5.16 -3.98
N SER A 60 -14.21 5.24 -5.27
CA SER A 60 -14.98 5.97 -6.31
C SER A 60 -14.71 5.42 -7.74
N PRO A 61 -15.64 5.61 -8.71
CA PRO A 61 -15.54 5.04 -10.05
C PRO A 61 -14.28 5.43 -10.83
N GLU A 62 -13.78 6.66 -10.63
CA GLU A 62 -12.59 7.19 -11.30
C GLU A 62 -11.34 6.37 -10.94
N LEU A 63 -11.24 5.89 -9.71
CA LEU A 63 -10.13 5.06 -9.27
C LEU A 63 -10.33 3.59 -9.63
N THR A 64 -11.58 3.12 -9.72
CA THR A 64 -11.91 1.82 -10.34
C THR A 64 -11.38 1.78 -11.77
N GLU A 65 -11.67 2.83 -12.55
CA GLU A 65 -11.22 2.97 -13.92
C GLU A 65 -9.70 3.09 -14.01
N TYR A 66 -9.06 3.92 -13.18
CA TYR A 66 -7.60 4.08 -13.16
C TYR A 66 -6.89 2.76 -12.88
N PHE A 67 -7.34 1.99 -11.89
CA PHE A 67 -6.82 0.65 -11.58
C PHE A 67 -6.97 -0.29 -12.76
N CYS A 68 -8.19 -0.45 -13.29
CA CYS A 68 -8.46 -1.37 -14.40
C CYS A 68 -7.73 -1.00 -15.69
N LEU A 69 -7.49 0.30 -15.95
CA LEU A 69 -6.67 0.77 -17.07
C LEU A 69 -5.18 0.50 -16.85
N VAL A 70 -4.61 0.85 -15.69
CA VAL A 70 -3.17 0.60 -15.42
C VAL A 70 -2.88 -0.90 -15.37
N ARG A 71 -3.78 -1.72 -14.81
CA ARG A 71 -3.67 -3.18 -14.84
C ARG A 71 -3.77 -3.76 -16.25
N ALA A 72 -4.61 -3.21 -17.13
CA ALA A 72 -4.62 -3.60 -18.54
C ALA A 72 -3.29 -3.23 -19.22
N LEU A 73 -2.81 -1.99 -19.04
CA LEU A 73 -1.55 -1.48 -19.61
C LEU A 73 -0.30 -2.25 -19.13
N GLN A 74 -0.30 -2.76 -17.88
CA GLN A 74 0.76 -3.62 -17.32
C GLN A 74 0.82 -5.04 -17.92
N ASN A 75 -0.14 -5.44 -18.75
CA ASN A 75 -0.17 -6.72 -19.46
C ASN A 75 -0.08 -6.57 -21.00
N VAL A 76 0.24 -5.36 -21.48
CA VAL A 76 0.48 -5.09 -22.90
C VAL A 76 1.91 -5.49 -23.26
N PRO A 77 2.18 -6.27 -24.31
CA PRO A 77 3.53 -6.60 -24.73
C PRO A 77 4.36 -5.36 -25.11
N GLU A 78 5.65 -5.36 -24.78
CA GLU A 78 6.56 -4.24 -25.07
C GLU A 78 6.67 -3.94 -26.59
N SER A 79 6.38 -4.90 -27.46
CA SER A 79 6.27 -4.68 -28.92
C SER A 79 5.26 -3.59 -29.32
N SER A 80 4.32 -3.22 -28.44
CA SER A 80 3.36 -2.12 -28.64
C SER A 80 3.96 -0.72 -28.40
N LYS A 81 5.12 -0.63 -27.73
CA LYS A 81 5.80 0.62 -27.32
C LYS A 81 5.96 1.67 -28.44
N PRO A 82 6.25 1.31 -29.71
CA PRO A 82 6.34 2.30 -30.79
C PRO A 82 5.05 3.09 -31.04
N LYS A 83 3.87 2.56 -30.67
CA LYS A 83 2.59 3.27 -30.79
C LYS A 83 2.45 4.46 -29.81
N VAL A 84 3.17 4.43 -28.67
CA VAL A 84 2.96 5.34 -27.53
C VAL A 84 4.21 6.04 -27.03
N VAL A 85 5.40 5.67 -27.51
CA VAL A 85 6.69 6.24 -27.05
C VAL A 85 6.81 7.77 -27.26
N SER A 86 6.04 8.34 -28.20
CA SER A 86 5.96 9.79 -28.46
C SER A 86 4.95 10.53 -27.56
N LEU A 87 4.12 9.83 -26.78
CA LEU A 87 3.12 10.45 -25.91
C LEU A 87 3.75 10.88 -24.58
N PRO A 88 3.69 12.17 -24.19
CA PRO A 88 4.14 12.59 -22.86
C PRO A 88 3.35 11.90 -21.74
N GLU A 89 2.09 11.52 -22.00
CA GLU A 89 1.27 10.72 -21.10
C GLU A 89 1.88 9.34 -20.81
N PHE A 90 2.46 8.68 -21.81
CA PHE A 90 3.15 7.40 -21.62
C PHE A 90 4.45 7.59 -20.83
N GLY A 91 5.24 8.61 -21.14
CA GLY A 91 6.43 8.97 -20.37
C GLY A 91 6.11 9.28 -18.91
N ARG A 92 4.98 9.93 -18.63
CA ARG A 92 4.52 10.21 -17.26
C ARG A 92 4.11 8.94 -16.52
N LEU A 93 3.27 8.09 -17.10
CA LEU A 93 2.89 6.81 -16.49
C LEU A 93 4.12 5.96 -16.18
N LEU A 94 5.00 5.76 -17.18
CA LEU A 94 6.23 4.98 -17.04
C LEU A 94 7.13 5.52 -15.93
N GLY A 95 7.29 6.84 -15.84
CA GLY A 95 8.07 7.50 -14.77
C GLY A 95 7.45 7.36 -13.37
N VAL A 96 6.13 7.20 -13.26
CA VAL A 96 5.46 6.91 -11.98
C VAL A 96 5.58 5.43 -11.62
N VAL A 97 5.16 4.51 -12.48
CA VAL A 97 5.13 3.06 -12.16
C VAL A 97 6.53 2.44 -12.06
N SER A 98 7.56 3.11 -12.59
CA SER A 98 8.97 2.72 -12.40
C SER A 98 9.64 3.32 -11.16
N SER A 99 8.91 4.11 -10.35
CA SER A 99 9.46 4.80 -9.19
C SER A 99 9.72 3.84 -8.02
N SER A 100 10.88 3.97 -7.37
CA SER A 100 11.31 3.13 -6.25
C SER A 100 10.40 3.20 -5.01
N ILE A 101 9.45 4.14 -4.96
CA ILE A 101 8.41 4.18 -3.91
C ILE A 101 7.44 2.98 -4.00
N PHE A 102 7.42 2.27 -5.12
CA PHE A 102 6.62 1.07 -5.39
C PHE A 102 7.45 -0.24 -5.41
N GLY A 103 8.71 -0.20 -4.99
CA GLY A 103 9.64 -1.33 -5.07
C GLY A 103 10.46 -1.32 -6.36
N ARG A 104 10.95 -2.49 -6.80
CA ARG A 104 11.75 -2.61 -8.03
C ARG A 104 10.85 -2.75 -9.28
N PRO A 105 11.09 -2.03 -10.38
CA PRO A 105 10.31 -2.19 -11.61
C PRO A 105 10.70 -3.46 -12.36
N ILE A 106 9.77 -4.43 -12.45
CA ILE A 106 9.93 -5.66 -13.23
C ILE A 106 9.01 -5.59 -14.47
N TYR A 107 9.59 -5.77 -15.66
CA TYR A 107 8.88 -5.58 -16.93
C TYR A 107 8.21 -6.86 -17.46
N GLU A 108 8.84 -8.04 -17.30
CA GLU A 108 8.31 -9.34 -17.78
C GLU A 108 7.96 -9.37 -19.29
N GLY A 109 8.59 -8.50 -20.11
CA GLY A 109 8.26 -8.32 -21.53
C GLY A 109 7.06 -7.41 -21.81
N ASN A 110 6.52 -6.72 -20.80
CA ASN A 110 5.39 -5.80 -20.90
C ASN A 110 5.83 -4.34 -21.07
N LEU A 111 4.90 -3.52 -21.56
CA LEU A 111 5.03 -2.10 -21.87
C LEU A 111 5.23 -1.21 -20.63
N LEU A 112 4.55 -1.53 -19.53
CA LEU A 112 4.69 -0.88 -18.23
C LEU A 112 5.13 -1.92 -17.18
N PRO A 113 6.13 -1.62 -16.34
CA PRO A 113 6.55 -2.53 -15.30
C PRO A 113 5.52 -2.64 -14.16
N LYS A 114 5.65 -3.73 -13.41
CA LYS A 114 5.00 -3.96 -12.12
C LYS A 114 6.02 -3.66 -11.02
N GLY A 115 5.59 -3.01 -9.94
CA GLY A 115 6.41 -2.81 -8.75
C GLY A 115 6.54 -4.13 -7.97
N GLN A 116 7.76 -4.62 -7.81
CA GLN A 116 8.10 -5.75 -6.95
C GLN A 116 8.63 -5.22 -5.63
N ASP A 117 7.78 -5.22 -4.62
CA ASP A 117 8.15 -4.93 -3.23
C ASP A 117 8.80 -6.14 -2.53
N PRO A 118 9.45 -5.96 -1.36
CA PRO A 118 10.13 -7.05 -0.64
C PRO A 118 9.24 -8.19 -0.17
N LEU A 119 7.93 -7.98 0.07
CA LEU A 119 6.99 -9.05 0.38
C LEU A 119 6.53 -9.78 -0.89
N SER A 120 6.38 -9.09 -2.01
CA SER A 120 6.13 -9.72 -3.31
C SER A 120 7.31 -10.57 -3.80
N GLN A 121 8.56 -10.15 -3.53
CA GLN A 121 9.75 -11.00 -3.72
C GLN A 121 9.75 -12.20 -2.74
N ALA A 122 9.53 -11.96 -1.44
CA ALA A 122 9.49 -13.03 -0.44
C ALA A 122 8.47 -14.13 -0.75
N LEU A 123 7.30 -13.77 -1.30
CA LEU A 123 6.28 -14.72 -1.75
C LEU A 123 6.76 -15.62 -2.90
N ALA A 124 7.48 -15.06 -3.87
CA ALA A 124 8.01 -15.81 -5.01
C ALA A 124 9.10 -16.80 -4.57
N ASP A 125 9.98 -16.37 -3.67
CA ASP A 125 11.11 -17.20 -3.17
C ASP A 125 10.67 -18.31 -2.19
N SER A 126 9.45 -18.24 -1.64
CA SER A 126 8.93 -19.18 -0.64
C SER A 126 7.79 -20.08 -1.14
N VAL A 127 7.47 -20.08 -2.44
CA VAL A 127 6.51 -21.02 -3.03
C VAL A 127 6.95 -22.48 -2.77
N PRO A 128 6.07 -23.40 -2.32
CA PRO A 128 4.63 -23.23 -2.05
C PRO A 128 4.27 -22.98 -0.57
N SER A 129 5.25 -22.83 0.32
CA SER A 129 5.11 -22.95 1.78
C SER A 129 5.11 -21.59 2.49
N TRP A 130 4.03 -20.83 2.32
CA TRP A 130 3.85 -19.52 2.95
C TRP A 130 3.36 -19.60 4.40
N THR A 131 3.99 -18.83 5.29
CA THR A 131 3.48 -18.49 6.63
C THR A 131 3.74 -17.02 6.95
N MET A 132 2.96 -16.41 7.84
CA MET A 132 3.17 -14.99 8.19
C MET A 132 4.58 -14.73 8.77
N GLU A 133 5.07 -15.61 9.64
CA GLU A 133 6.39 -15.47 10.29
C GLU A 133 7.55 -15.54 9.29
N SER A 134 7.50 -16.51 8.35
CA SER A 134 8.54 -16.67 7.33
C SER A 134 8.54 -15.50 6.35
N LEU A 135 7.37 -15.06 5.89
CA LEU A 135 7.21 -13.94 4.96
C LEU A 135 7.61 -12.59 5.58
N VAL A 136 7.28 -12.33 6.86
CA VAL A 136 7.76 -11.13 7.57
C VAL A 136 9.27 -11.14 7.73
N THR A 137 9.86 -12.30 8.05
CA THR A 137 11.32 -12.43 8.21
C THR A 137 12.05 -12.24 6.88
N LEU A 138 11.61 -12.92 5.82
CA LEU A 138 12.23 -12.89 4.51
C LEU A 138 12.07 -11.54 3.81
N SER A 139 10.87 -10.94 3.84
CA SER A 139 10.66 -9.59 3.30
C SER A 139 11.50 -8.53 4.00
N SER A 140 11.74 -8.69 5.30
CA SER A 140 12.66 -7.82 6.05
C SER A 140 14.10 -7.95 5.55
N MET A 141 14.60 -9.18 5.35
CA MET A 141 15.93 -9.43 4.79
C MET A 141 16.09 -8.79 3.40
N ILE A 142 15.13 -9.03 2.50
CA ILE A 142 15.13 -8.47 1.13
C ILE A 142 15.09 -6.93 1.16
N ALA A 143 14.31 -6.32 2.06
CA ALA A 143 14.23 -4.87 2.21
C ALA A 143 15.54 -4.24 2.72
N HIS A 144 16.32 -4.98 3.52
CA HIS A 144 17.67 -4.56 3.92
C HIS A 144 18.70 -4.79 2.80
N GLU A 145 18.68 -5.94 2.14
CA GLU A 145 19.65 -6.32 1.10
C GLU A 145 19.61 -5.40 -0.12
N HIS A 146 18.41 -5.03 -0.57
CA HIS A 146 18.22 -4.18 -1.76
C HIS A 146 18.07 -2.69 -1.42
N ASP A 147 18.30 -2.31 -0.16
CA ASP A 147 18.03 -0.99 0.42
C ASP A 147 16.64 -0.41 0.06
N ASP A 148 15.61 -1.27 0.03
CA ASP A 148 14.28 -0.91 -0.42
C ASP A 148 13.68 0.22 0.45
N CYS A 149 13.14 1.24 -0.21
CA CYS A 149 12.54 2.43 0.41
C CYS A 149 11.08 2.65 -0.01
N SER A 150 10.43 1.64 -0.59
CA SER A 150 8.99 1.64 -0.84
C SER A 150 8.21 1.61 0.47
N LEU A 151 6.91 1.97 0.43
CA LEU A 151 6.07 1.97 1.63
C LEU A 151 6.02 0.58 2.31
N VAL A 152 6.04 -0.49 1.50
CA VAL A 152 6.08 -1.89 1.98
C VAL A 152 7.49 -2.29 2.45
N GLY A 153 8.55 -1.82 1.80
CA GLY A 153 9.94 -2.04 2.26
C GLY A 153 10.25 -1.37 3.61
N LEU A 154 9.72 -0.17 3.84
CA LEU A 154 9.78 0.50 5.14
C LEU A 154 9.06 -0.31 6.23
N ALA A 155 7.90 -0.88 5.91
CA ALA A 155 7.18 -1.78 6.83
C ALA A 155 7.94 -3.09 7.07
N ALA A 156 8.54 -3.70 6.04
CA ALA A 156 9.28 -4.94 6.15
C ALA A 156 10.51 -4.80 7.07
N ARG A 157 11.23 -3.67 6.99
CA ARG A 157 12.33 -3.34 7.92
C ARG A 157 11.88 -3.28 9.39
N SER A 158 10.63 -2.91 9.67
CA SER A 158 10.08 -2.89 11.03
C SER A 158 9.75 -4.27 11.62
N LYS A 159 9.73 -5.33 10.79
CA LYS A 159 9.33 -6.70 11.14
C LYS A 159 7.93 -6.81 11.78
N ASP A 160 7.08 -5.80 11.59
CA ASP A 160 5.75 -5.74 12.17
C ASP A 160 4.68 -6.14 11.15
N ALA A 161 4.12 -7.35 11.32
CA ALA A 161 3.07 -7.88 10.44
C ALA A 161 1.84 -6.96 10.34
N VAL A 162 1.50 -6.20 11.40
CA VAL A 162 0.37 -5.26 11.39
C VAL A 162 0.66 -4.08 10.47
N VAL A 163 1.88 -3.54 10.55
CA VAL A 163 2.31 -2.45 9.68
C VAL A 163 2.43 -2.95 8.23
N LEU A 164 3.03 -4.13 8.02
CA LEU A 164 3.19 -4.72 6.68
C LEU A 164 1.82 -4.97 5.99
N THR A 165 0.83 -5.47 6.74
CA THR A 165 -0.56 -5.61 6.27
C THR A 165 -1.17 -4.24 5.94
N ALA A 166 -1.03 -3.27 6.85
CA ALA A 166 -1.61 -1.94 6.70
C ALA A 166 -1.02 -1.17 5.51
N THR A 167 0.31 -1.18 5.34
CA THR A 167 0.98 -0.49 4.22
C THR A 167 0.68 -1.12 2.87
N ARG A 168 0.54 -2.45 2.80
CA ARG A 168 0.16 -3.12 1.55
C ARG A 168 -1.30 -2.81 1.17
N GLU A 169 -2.21 -2.72 2.15
CA GLU A 169 -3.59 -2.24 1.93
C GLU A 169 -3.66 -0.71 1.65
N SER A 170 -2.61 0.04 2.00
CA SER A 170 -2.46 1.47 1.68
C SER A 170 -1.66 1.78 0.41
N VAL A 171 -1.30 0.76 -0.37
CA VAL A 171 -1.18 0.92 -1.84
C VAL A 171 -2.50 0.54 -2.52
N VAL A 172 -3.59 0.47 -1.72
CA VAL A 172 -4.95 0.08 -2.13
C VAL A 172 -6.09 1.04 -1.68
N LEU A 173 -6.11 1.68 -0.48
CA LEU A 173 -6.01 3.15 -0.19
C LEU A 173 -7.09 4.32 0.15
N TYR A 174 -8.38 4.25 0.64
CA TYR A 174 -9.22 5.45 1.11
C TYR A 174 -9.55 5.54 2.64
N ALA A 175 -10.81 5.56 3.13
CA ALA A 175 -11.28 6.45 4.25
C ALA A 175 -12.34 5.85 5.25
N ARG A 176 -13.32 6.50 5.95
CA ARG A 176 -13.60 7.84 6.62
C ARG A 176 -14.62 7.59 7.78
N THR A 177 -15.27 8.53 8.50
CA THR A 177 -14.79 9.39 9.65
C THR A 177 -15.05 8.66 11.02
N ILE A 178 -15.21 9.09 12.28
CA ILE A 178 -15.88 10.12 13.15
C ILE A 178 -15.35 9.81 14.61
N PHE A 179 -15.30 10.57 15.72
CA PHE A 179 -15.08 11.99 16.17
C PHE A 179 -14.71 11.96 17.70
N GLY A 180 -14.41 13.09 18.37
CA GLY A 180 -14.28 13.20 19.86
C GLY A 180 -13.19 14.18 20.35
N SER A 181 -13.37 14.92 21.46
CA SER A 181 -12.55 16.12 21.77
C SER A 181 -12.13 16.37 23.23
N ALA A 182 -10.86 16.76 23.45
CA ALA A 182 -10.38 17.58 24.57
C ALA A 182 -8.94 18.10 24.28
N ARG A 183 -8.62 19.36 24.66
CA ARG A 183 -7.24 19.91 24.56
C ARG A 183 -6.53 19.89 25.91
N LYS A 184 -5.39 19.21 25.99
CA LYS A 184 -4.27 19.48 26.92
C LYS A 184 -3.00 19.71 26.09
N LYS A 185 -2.00 20.42 26.63
CA LYS A 185 -0.70 20.59 25.95
C LYS A 185 0.05 19.25 25.95
N LEU A 186 -0.08 18.50 24.86
CA LEU A 186 0.59 17.21 24.67
C LEU A 186 2.09 17.40 24.47
N ARG A 187 2.89 16.40 24.85
CA ARG A 187 4.30 16.29 24.44
C ARG A 187 4.46 15.09 23.52
N TYR A 188 4.72 15.39 22.25
CA TYR A 188 5.09 14.40 21.26
C TYR A 188 6.56 14.01 21.44
N MET A 189 6.79 12.71 21.61
CA MET A 189 8.12 12.12 21.67
C MET A 189 8.35 11.35 20.37
N TRP A 190 9.54 11.51 19.79
CA TRP A 190 9.94 10.82 18.56
C TRP A 190 10.90 9.71 18.95
N GLU A 191 10.44 8.48 18.79
CA GLU A 191 11.10 7.23 19.17
C GLU A 191 11.07 6.26 17.96
N VAL A 192 11.11 6.84 16.75
CA VAL A 192 11.30 6.13 15.49
C VAL A 192 12.78 5.86 15.29
N ASP A 193 13.11 4.64 14.86
CA ASP A 193 14.48 4.26 14.56
C ASP A 193 15.13 5.16 13.52
N LYS A 194 16.44 5.37 13.67
CA LYS A 194 17.23 6.26 12.82
C LYS A 194 17.20 5.77 11.36
N ASP A 195 17.53 4.51 11.14
CA ASP A 195 17.66 3.91 9.82
C ASP A 195 16.31 3.90 9.07
N LEU A 196 15.21 3.65 9.81
CA LEU A 196 13.85 3.75 9.28
C LEU A 196 13.48 5.20 8.91
N SER A 197 13.86 6.17 9.75
CA SER A 197 13.67 7.60 9.48
C SER A 197 14.47 8.05 8.25
N GLU A 198 15.69 7.53 8.05
CA GLU A 198 16.55 7.84 6.89
C GLU A 198 16.06 7.17 5.60
N ALA A 199 15.56 5.93 5.66
CA ALA A 199 14.90 5.27 4.53
C ALA A 199 13.60 5.98 4.13
N ALA A 200 12.75 6.32 5.11
CA ALA A 200 11.51 7.06 4.85
C ALA A 200 11.77 8.49 4.36
N ALA A 201 12.92 9.08 4.68
CA ALA A 201 13.31 10.37 4.12
C ALA A 201 13.54 10.28 2.60
N ARG A 202 14.04 9.15 2.09
CA ARG A 202 14.19 8.90 0.64
C ARG A 202 12.82 8.71 -0.03
N PHE A 203 11.89 8.00 0.61
CA PHE A 203 10.50 7.87 0.17
C PHE A 203 9.82 9.23 0.03
N VAL A 204 9.78 10.02 1.12
CA VAL A 204 9.13 11.34 1.15
C VAL A 204 9.73 12.30 0.12
N GLN A 205 11.07 12.35 0.00
CA GLN A 205 11.72 13.19 -1.01
C GLN A 205 11.40 12.75 -2.44
N THR A 206 11.31 11.44 -2.69
CA THR A 206 10.99 10.90 -4.02
C THR A 206 9.54 11.17 -4.39
N PHE A 207 8.58 10.95 -3.48
CA PHE A 207 7.17 11.28 -3.69
C PHE A 207 6.95 12.78 -3.92
N ASN A 208 7.47 13.63 -3.02
CA ASN A 208 7.35 15.09 -3.12
C ASN A 208 7.96 15.62 -4.43
N ARG A 209 9.06 15.03 -4.93
CA ARG A 209 9.64 15.35 -6.23
C ARG A 209 8.81 14.83 -7.41
N LEU A 210 8.26 13.62 -7.31
CA LEU A 210 7.50 12.96 -8.39
C LEU A 210 6.13 13.61 -8.64
N PHE A 211 5.56 14.27 -7.63
CA PHE A 211 4.21 14.85 -7.67
C PHE A 211 4.15 16.35 -7.32
N SER A 212 5.30 17.01 -7.09
CA SER A 212 5.39 18.39 -6.55
C SER A 212 4.75 18.58 -5.16
N GLU A 213 4.57 17.48 -4.44
CA GLU A 213 3.89 17.40 -3.15
C GLU A 213 4.76 17.84 -1.96
N LYS A 214 4.13 17.98 -0.78
CA LYS A 214 4.71 18.53 0.45
C LYS A 214 4.38 17.66 1.67
N LEU A 215 4.48 16.33 1.53
CA LEU A 215 4.42 15.43 2.67
C LEU A 215 5.45 15.83 3.74
N PRO A 216 5.12 15.79 5.04
CA PRO A 216 6.05 16.07 6.13
C PRO A 216 7.32 15.23 6.05
N ALA A 217 8.44 15.78 6.52
CA ALA A 217 9.69 15.04 6.61
C ALA A 217 9.72 14.16 7.88
N PRO A 218 10.28 12.95 7.84
CA PRO A 218 10.34 12.03 9.00
C PRO A 218 11.38 12.51 10.02
N LYS A 219 11.00 13.52 10.80
CA LYS A 219 11.83 14.19 11.80
C LYS A 219 10.96 14.60 12.98
N LYS A 220 11.52 14.57 14.19
CA LYS A 220 10.87 14.92 15.47
C LYS A 220 9.98 16.18 15.47
N ARG A 221 10.27 17.19 14.65
CA ARG A 221 9.43 18.41 14.52
C ARG A 221 8.04 18.15 13.91
N HIS A 222 7.88 17.04 13.18
CA HIS A 222 6.64 16.58 12.53
C HIS A 222 5.95 15.44 13.29
N ALA A 223 6.40 15.13 14.51
CA ALA A 223 5.82 14.04 15.32
C ALA A 223 4.30 14.22 15.56
N GLU A 224 3.83 15.47 15.71
CA GLU A 224 2.40 15.75 15.82
C GLU A 224 1.64 15.40 14.53
N ASP A 225 2.19 15.71 13.35
CA ASP A 225 1.60 15.43 12.04
C ASP A 225 1.38 13.92 11.86
N TYR A 226 2.42 13.11 12.10
CA TYR A 226 2.35 11.65 11.98
C TYR A 226 1.44 11.00 13.03
N TRP A 227 1.45 11.48 14.29
CA TRP A 227 0.54 10.96 15.33
C TRP A 227 -0.93 11.17 14.95
N HIS A 228 -1.28 12.38 14.49
CA HIS A 228 -2.67 12.68 14.08
C HIS A 228 -3.04 11.93 12.80
N ALA A 229 -2.11 11.75 11.86
CA ALA A 229 -2.30 10.93 10.66
C ALA A 229 -2.56 9.45 11.00
N CYS A 230 -1.74 8.84 11.86
CA CYS A 230 -1.93 7.47 12.34
C CYS A 230 -3.32 7.26 12.96
N LYS A 231 -3.80 8.24 13.74
CA LYS A 231 -5.15 8.20 14.32
C LYS A 231 -6.29 8.29 13.31
N LYS A 232 -6.07 8.90 12.14
CA LYS A 232 -7.05 8.94 11.04
C LYS A 232 -7.07 7.63 10.23
N ASN A 233 -6.02 6.83 10.30
CA ASN A 233 -5.72 5.80 9.30
C ASN A 233 -6.64 4.55 9.31
N LYS A 234 -7.54 4.38 10.29
CA LYS A 234 -8.61 3.34 10.26
C LYS A 234 -8.14 1.93 9.85
N ILE A 235 -7.20 1.41 10.62
CA ILE A 235 -6.46 0.19 10.27
C ILE A 235 -7.25 -1.09 10.60
N LEU A 236 -8.17 -1.02 11.56
CA LEU A 236 -9.01 -2.16 11.95
C LEU A 236 -9.94 -2.60 10.79
N GLY A 237 -10.04 -3.92 10.60
CA GLY A 237 -10.85 -4.52 9.55
C GLY A 237 -10.28 -4.36 8.14
N ARG A 238 -9.02 -3.92 7.99
CA ARG A 238 -8.34 -3.93 6.68
C ARG A 238 -7.96 -5.37 6.31
N CYS A 239 -8.16 -5.73 5.05
CA CYS A 239 -7.84 -7.04 4.50
C CYS A 239 -7.17 -6.88 3.13
N VAL A 240 -6.09 -7.61 2.89
CA VAL A 240 -5.36 -7.58 1.62
C VAL A 240 -5.08 -9.00 1.12
N ARG A 241 -5.32 -9.21 -0.18
CA ARG A 241 -4.95 -10.45 -0.86
C ARG A 241 -3.44 -10.46 -1.10
N ILE A 242 -2.81 -11.54 -0.68
CA ILE A 242 -1.35 -11.68 -0.67
C ILE A 242 -0.88 -12.66 -1.72
N GLY A 243 -1.61 -13.77 -1.92
CA GLY A 243 -1.31 -14.76 -2.96
C GLY A 243 -2.52 -15.64 -3.32
N SER A 244 -2.28 -16.71 -4.08
CA SER A 244 -3.32 -17.65 -4.50
C SER A 244 -2.77 -19.04 -4.79
N ASP A 245 -3.47 -20.07 -4.33
CA ASP A 245 -3.21 -21.45 -4.72
C ASP A 245 -4.11 -21.84 -5.90
N VAL A 246 -3.51 -21.80 -7.10
CA VAL A 246 -4.15 -22.13 -8.37
C VAL A 246 -4.29 -23.63 -8.62
N THR A 247 -3.78 -24.49 -7.72
CA THR A 247 -3.92 -25.95 -7.83
C THR A 247 -5.28 -26.45 -7.31
N LYS A 248 -5.91 -25.67 -6.43
CA LYS A 248 -7.23 -25.96 -5.84
C LYS A 248 -8.38 -25.44 -6.71
N LYS A 249 -9.54 -26.08 -6.60
CA LYS A 249 -10.80 -25.68 -7.26
C LYS A 249 -11.95 -25.65 -6.24
N PRO A 250 -12.60 -24.50 -5.97
CA PRO A 250 -12.26 -23.17 -6.47
C PRO A 250 -10.83 -22.74 -6.07
N VAL A 251 -10.25 -21.80 -6.81
CA VAL A 251 -8.97 -21.19 -6.45
C VAL A 251 -9.14 -20.52 -5.09
N VAL A 252 -8.25 -20.83 -4.15
CA VAL A 252 -8.25 -20.19 -2.82
C VAL A 252 -7.18 -19.11 -2.77
N HIS A 253 -7.57 -17.95 -2.28
CA HIS A 253 -6.67 -16.82 -2.11
C HIS A 253 -6.14 -16.78 -0.67
N TYR A 254 -4.86 -16.44 -0.53
CA TYR A 254 -4.18 -16.26 0.76
C TYR A 254 -4.22 -14.77 1.12
N HIS A 255 -4.68 -14.45 2.33
CA HIS A 255 -4.93 -13.09 2.77
C HIS A 255 -4.37 -12.86 4.17
N TRP A 256 -3.95 -11.63 4.45
CA TRP A 256 -3.81 -11.16 5.83
C TRP A 256 -4.82 -10.04 6.10
N ALA A 257 -5.34 -10.01 7.33
CA ALA A 257 -6.20 -8.92 7.77
C ALA A 257 -5.90 -8.48 9.21
N VAL A 258 -6.12 -7.18 9.47
CA VAL A 258 -5.90 -6.56 10.78
C VAL A 258 -7.17 -6.61 11.60
N TYR A 259 -7.08 -7.25 12.76
CA TYR A 259 -8.14 -7.38 13.76
C TYR A 259 -7.64 -6.86 15.12
N GLN A 260 -8.52 -6.85 16.12
CA GLN A 260 -8.20 -6.42 17.47
C GLN A 260 -8.97 -7.24 18.50
N GLU A 261 -8.27 -8.00 19.33
CA GLU A 261 -8.81 -8.52 20.59
C GLU A 261 -8.44 -7.59 21.74
N LYS A 262 -7.20 -7.67 22.23
CA LYS A 262 -6.67 -6.81 23.29
C LYS A 262 -5.74 -5.70 22.76
N VAL A 263 -5.07 -5.98 21.63
CA VAL A 263 -4.21 -5.08 20.87
C VAL A 263 -4.44 -5.30 19.38
N LEU A 264 -4.00 -4.37 18.52
CA LEU A 264 -4.05 -4.55 17.07
C LEU A 264 -3.04 -5.62 16.62
N THR A 265 -3.54 -6.61 15.89
CA THR A 265 -2.83 -7.81 15.40
C THR A 265 -3.21 -8.12 13.96
N ALA A 266 -2.31 -8.76 13.22
CA ALA A 266 -2.63 -9.40 11.95
C ALA A 266 -2.91 -10.89 12.17
N HIS A 267 -3.67 -11.49 11.28
CA HIS A 267 -3.80 -12.95 11.13
C HIS A 267 -3.81 -13.28 9.65
N GLU A 268 -3.40 -14.51 9.33
CA GLU A 268 -3.45 -15.08 7.99
C GLU A 268 -4.63 -16.03 7.85
N PHE A 269 -5.25 -16.08 6.67
CA PHE A 269 -6.32 -17.02 6.35
C PHE A 269 -6.36 -17.32 4.84
N TRP A 270 -7.08 -18.37 4.46
CA TRP A 270 -7.32 -18.76 3.08
C TRP A 270 -8.82 -18.69 2.77
N HIS A 271 -9.24 -17.92 1.76
CA HIS A 271 -10.65 -17.83 1.40
C HIS A 271 -10.82 -17.63 -0.11
N PRO A 272 -11.80 -18.28 -0.77
CA PRO A 272 -12.07 -18.06 -2.19
C PRO A 272 -12.64 -16.66 -2.48
N GLU A 273 -13.46 -16.09 -1.58
CA GLU A 273 -14.30 -14.92 -1.92
C GLU A 273 -14.05 -13.63 -1.12
N ILE A 274 -13.22 -13.64 -0.06
CA ILE A 274 -13.01 -12.46 0.80
C ILE A 274 -11.71 -11.79 0.36
N TRP A 275 -11.82 -10.97 -0.69
CA TRP A 275 -10.68 -10.31 -1.34
C TRP A 275 -10.66 -8.78 -1.15
N THR A 276 -11.58 -8.20 -0.35
CA THR A 276 -11.55 -6.76 0.01
C THR A 276 -11.71 -6.55 1.51
N THR A 277 -11.13 -5.45 2.00
CA THR A 277 -11.40 -4.81 3.30
C THR A 277 -12.90 -4.74 3.62
N GLU A 278 -13.77 -4.45 2.66
CA GLU A 278 -15.22 -4.35 2.88
C GLU A 278 -15.89 -5.72 3.09
N ARG A 279 -15.59 -6.71 2.24
CA ARG A 279 -16.08 -8.09 2.42
C ARG A 279 -15.63 -8.69 3.75
N TYR A 280 -14.39 -8.39 4.17
CA TYR A 280 -13.86 -8.82 5.46
C TYR A 280 -14.57 -8.14 6.65
N ARG A 281 -14.89 -6.84 6.55
CA ARG A 281 -15.68 -6.14 7.58
C ARG A 281 -17.09 -6.73 7.74
N LEU A 282 -17.79 -7.00 6.64
CA LEU A 282 -19.11 -7.65 6.68
C LEU A 282 -19.05 -9.05 7.35
N ALA A 283 -17.99 -9.82 7.09
CA ALA A 283 -17.77 -11.12 7.74
C ALA A 283 -17.49 -11.01 9.26
N LEU A 284 -16.90 -9.90 9.73
CA LEU A 284 -16.72 -9.61 11.16
C LEU A 284 -18.01 -9.16 11.86
N GLU A 285 -18.83 -8.35 11.19
CA GLU A 285 -20.09 -7.81 11.73
C GLU A 285 -21.10 -8.92 12.05
N GLY A 286 -21.15 -9.98 11.23
CA GLY A 286 -21.99 -11.16 11.50
C GLY A 286 -21.53 -12.04 12.68
N ASN A 287 -20.30 -11.87 13.19
CA ASN A 287 -19.63 -12.84 14.07
C ASN A 287 -19.02 -12.22 15.35
N ASN A 288 -19.63 -11.15 15.89
CA ASN A 288 -19.14 -10.45 17.11
C ASN A 288 -17.66 -10.02 17.02
N GLY A 289 -17.16 -9.68 15.82
CA GLY A 289 -15.78 -9.24 15.62
C GLY A 289 -14.71 -10.33 15.62
N ARG A 290 -15.09 -11.62 15.54
CA ARG A 290 -14.15 -12.72 15.26
C ARG A 290 -14.42 -13.34 13.89
N PRO A 291 -13.41 -13.54 13.03
CA PRO A 291 -13.58 -14.26 11.78
C PRO A 291 -13.82 -15.76 12.06
N GLN A 292 -14.89 -16.33 11.50
CA GLN A 292 -14.97 -17.77 11.22
C GLN A 292 -14.58 -17.95 9.75
N LEU A 293 -13.29 -18.23 9.50
CA LEU A 293 -12.64 -18.34 8.20
C LEU A 293 -11.64 -19.50 8.21
#